data_AF-A0A8K0TFZ4-F1
#
_entry.id   AF-A0A8K0TFZ4-F1
#
_cell.length_a   1.000
_cell.length_b   1.000
_cell.length_c   1.000
_cell.angle_alpha   90.00
_cell.angle_beta   90.00
_cell.angle_gamma   90.00
#
_symmetry.space_group_name_H-M   'P 1'
#
loop_
_entity.id
_entity.type
_entity.pdbx_description
1 polymer ?
#
loop_
_entity_poly.entity_id
_entity_poly.type
_entity_poly.pdbx_seq_one_letter_code
_entity_poly.pdbx_strand_id
1 'polypeptide(L)'
;MASISVRESIRWLPEEASEPTSTIVLTSPGRRFVDLRVLHAGAASSGEDVVSPERLDWAIAGSSLSVPTPDRGPNTTHSQWRHWVDSRTLDVENATDEGFMSPLGGGRTLEEGRMANPETGVETDYEEDQL
;
A
#
# COMPACT_ATOMS: atom_id res chain seq x y z
N MET A 1 -9.75 -15.37 -3.89
CA MET A 1 -8.48 -16.10 -4.12
C MET A 1 -7.41 -15.49 -3.23
N ALA A 2 -6.30 -16.18 -2.99
CA ALA A 2 -5.15 -15.55 -2.36
C ALA A 2 -4.39 -14.71 -3.39
N SER A 3 -3.71 -13.65 -2.96
CA SER A 3 -2.81 -12.86 -3.78
C SER A 3 -1.58 -12.43 -2.98
N ILE A 4 -0.50 -12.19 -3.73
CA ILE A 4 0.72 -11.54 -3.29
C ILE A 4 0.88 -10.37 -4.23
N SER A 5 1.14 -9.19 -3.70
CA SER A 5 1.50 -8.04 -4.51
C SER A 5 2.76 -7.35 -3.98
N VAL A 6 3.55 -6.83 -4.92
CA VAL A 6 4.73 -6.00 -4.63
C VAL A 6 4.47 -4.62 -5.20
N ARG A 7 4.68 -3.57 -4.39
CA ARG A 7 4.59 -2.20 -4.89
C ARG A 7 5.86 -1.86 -5.65
N GLU A 8 5.69 -1.50 -6.91
CA GLU A 8 6.76 -1.11 -7.83
C GLU A 8 7.06 0.38 -7.74
N SER A 9 6.02 1.20 -7.50
CA SER A 9 6.19 2.64 -7.28
C SER A 9 4.99 3.26 -6.60
N ILE A 10 5.23 4.39 -5.95
CA ILE A 10 4.23 5.33 -5.47
C ILE A 10 4.58 6.75 -5.96
N ARG A 11 3.56 7.55 -6.26
CA ARG A 11 3.69 9.00 -6.42
C ARG A 11 2.56 9.74 -5.75
N TRP A 12 2.91 10.90 -5.18
CA TRP A 12 1.96 11.91 -4.73
C TRP A 12 1.83 12.95 -5.83
N LEU A 13 0.65 13.13 -6.41
CA LEU A 13 0.54 13.97 -7.61
C LEU A 13 0.79 15.46 -7.28
N PRO A 14 1.57 16.18 -8.11
CA PRO A 14 2.11 15.81 -9.43
C PRO A 14 3.56 15.32 -9.43
N GLU A 15 4.10 14.86 -8.30
CA GLU A 15 5.50 14.46 -8.15
C GLU A 15 5.85 13.22 -8.99
N GLU A 16 7.15 13.02 -9.21
CA GLU A 16 7.65 11.84 -9.90
C GLU A 16 7.48 10.58 -9.05
N ALA A 17 7.28 9.43 -9.71
CA ALA A 17 7.17 8.15 -9.03
C ALA A 17 8.51 7.72 -8.43
N SER A 18 8.43 7.16 -7.23
CA SER A 18 9.57 6.58 -6.52
C SER A 18 9.13 5.31 -5.79
N GLU A 19 10.08 4.49 -5.36
CA GLU A 19 9.81 3.39 -4.44
C GLU A 19 10.90 3.39 -3.36
N PRO A 20 10.64 4.02 -2.20
CA PRO A 20 11.63 4.09 -1.12
C PRO A 20 11.66 2.80 -0.28
N THR A 21 10.75 1.85 -0.53
CA THR A 21 10.54 0.67 0.31
C THR A 21 10.53 -0.63 -0.46
N SER A 22 10.97 -1.71 0.18
CA SER A 22 10.53 -3.05 -0.20
C SER A 22 9.15 -3.28 0.40
N THR A 23 8.10 -3.08 -0.40
CA THR A 23 6.70 -3.25 0.02
C THR A 23 6.11 -4.56 -0.50
N ILE A 24 5.48 -5.33 0.39
CA ILE A 24 4.74 -6.55 0.04
C ILE A 24 3.37 -6.57 0.71
N VAL A 25 2.35 -6.91 -0.07
CA VAL A 25 0.98 -7.12 0.42
C VAL A 25 0.58 -8.57 0.18
N LEU A 26 0.24 -9.28 1.25
CA LEU A 26 -0.30 -10.63 1.21
C LEU A 26 -1.78 -10.58 1.53
N THR A 27 -2.63 -11.04 0.61
CA THR A 27 -4.08 -11.16 0.86
C THR A 27 -4.53 -12.61 0.80
N SER A 28 -5.15 -13.08 1.89
CA SER A 28 -5.70 -14.43 1.99
C SER A 28 -7.04 -14.60 1.26
N PRO A 29 -7.49 -15.83 0.95
CA PRO A 29 -8.82 -16.06 0.38
C PRO A 29 -9.97 -15.53 1.24
N GLY A 30 -9.76 -15.46 2.56
CA GLY A 30 -10.70 -14.88 3.53
C GLY A 30 -10.65 -13.36 3.64
N ARG A 31 -10.00 -12.68 2.68
CA ARG A 31 -9.87 -11.20 2.62
C ARG A 31 -9.21 -10.59 3.84
N ARG A 32 -8.26 -11.31 4.42
CA ARG A 32 -7.33 -10.74 5.42
C ARG A 32 -6.04 -10.37 4.73
N PHE A 33 -5.52 -9.20 5.02
CA PHE A 33 -4.29 -8.71 4.42
C PHE A 33 -3.20 -8.45 5.46
N VAL A 34 -1.95 -8.49 4.99
CA VAL A 34 -0.75 -8.00 5.67
C VAL A 34 0.02 -7.16 4.65
N ASP A 35 0.24 -5.90 4.96
CA ASP A 35 1.07 -4.95 4.22
C ASP A 35 2.30 -4.62 5.07
N LEU A 36 3.48 -4.90 4.54
CA LEU A 36 4.75 -4.59 5.17
C LEU A 36 5.60 -3.74 4.24
N ARG A 37 6.02 -2.58 4.75
CA ARG A 37 6.84 -1.59 4.03
C ARG A 37 8.13 -1.38 4.80
N VAL A 38 9.25 -1.81 4.21
CA VAL A 38 10.58 -1.66 4.81
C VAL A 38 11.41 -0.72 3.97
N LEU A 39 11.88 0.39 4.55
CA LEU A 39 12.76 1.34 3.87
C LEU A 39 14.00 0.62 3.32
N HIS A 40 14.39 0.96 2.09
CA HIS A 40 15.67 0.52 1.55
C HIS A 40 16.82 0.98 2.45
N ALA A 41 17.89 0.19 2.50
CA ALA A 41 19.05 0.56 3.29
C ALA A 41 19.67 1.86 2.73
N GLY A 42 19.92 2.83 3.60
CA GLY A 42 20.79 3.96 3.25
C GLY A 42 22.22 3.47 3.00
N ALA A 43 23.05 4.30 2.36
CA ALA A 43 24.43 3.97 1.96
C ALA A 43 25.38 3.53 3.11
N ALA A 44 24.92 3.52 4.37
CA ALA A 44 25.71 3.27 5.57
C ALA A 44 25.24 2.06 6.40
N SER A 45 24.42 1.13 5.87
CA SER A 45 24.14 -0.10 6.60
C SER A 45 25.39 -0.99 6.61
N SER A 46 26.11 -1.00 7.73
CA SER A 46 27.12 -2.00 8.08
C SER A 46 26.52 -3.39 7.83
N GLY A 47 27.27 -4.28 7.16
CA GLY A 47 26.84 -5.58 6.64
C GLY A 47 26.39 -6.62 7.69
N GLU A 48 25.44 -6.27 8.54
CA GLU A 48 24.62 -7.19 9.32
C GLU A 48 23.38 -7.57 8.50
N ASP A 49 23.15 -8.88 8.34
CA ASP A 49 21.99 -9.46 7.64
C ASP A 49 20.65 -9.24 8.38
N VAL A 50 20.62 -8.38 9.40
CA VAL A 50 19.44 -8.11 10.24
C VAL A 50 18.89 -6.73 9.92
N VAL A 51 17.63 -6.67 9.48
CA VAL A 51 16.92 -5.41 9.28
C VAL A 51 16.59 -4.79 10.64
N SER A 52 17.14 -3.60 10.92
CA SER A 52 16.79 -2.82 12.11
C SER A 52 15.29 -2.47 12.12
N PRO A 53 14.59 -2.56 13.27
CA PRO A 53 13.21 -2.09 13.40
C PRO A 53 13.00 -0.63 12.98
N GLU A 54 14.05 0.20 13.04
CA GLU A 54 14.01 1.60 12.60
C GLU A 54 13.77 1.77 11.10
N ARG A 55 13.99 0.70 10.30
CA ARG A 55 13.69 0.70 8.86
C ARG A 55 12.24 0.34 8.55
N LEU A 56 11.43 -0.01 9.55
CA LEU A 56 10.01 -0.26 9.34
C LEU A 56 9.31 1.08 9.06
N ASP A 57 8.89 1.27 7.81
CA ASP A 57 8.13 2.47 7.41
C ASP A 57 6.69 2.37 7.92
N TRP A 58 6.04 1.25 7.57
CA TRP A 58 4.67 0.95 7.97
C TRP A 58 4.44 -0.57 7.98
N ALA A 59 3.78 -1.05 9.02
CA ALA A 59 3.19 -2.38 9.05
C ALA A 59 1.69 -2.26 9.34
N ILE A 60 0.89 -2.84 8.45
CA ILE A 60 -0.57 -2.84 8.55
C ILE A 60 -1.06 -4.27 8.35
N ALA A 61 -2.09 -4.64 9.09
CA ALA A 61 -2.89 -5.81 8.76
C ALA A 61 -4.36 -5.51 9.00
N GLY A 62 -5.22 -6.31 8.38
CA GLY A 62 -6.64 -6.03 8.47
C GLY A 62 -7.51 -6.96 7.65
N SER A 63 -8.74 -6.49 7.41
CA SER A 63 -9.68 -7.10 6.48
C SER A 63 -9.91 -6.19 5.29
N SER A 64 -10.04 -6.76 4.10
CA SER A 64 -10.30 -6.03 2.87
C SER A 64 -11.69 -6.31 2.30
N LEU A 65 -12.25 -5.32 1.62
CA LEU A 65 -13.48 -5.42 0.85
C LEU A 65 -13.24 -4.74 -0.50
N SER A 66 -13.64 -5.40 -1.59
CA SER A 66 -13.56 -4.83 -2.93
C SER A 66 -14.92 -4.93 -3.61
N VAL A 67 -15.42 -3.80 -4.09
CA VAL A 67 -16.70 -3.68 -4.78
C VAL A 67 -16.44 -3.24 -6.22
N PRO A 68 -16.99 -3.92 -7.25
CA PRO A 68 -16.84 -3.48 -8.63
C PRO A 68 -17.36 -2.05 -8.85
N THR A 69 -16.60 -1.25 -9.61
CA THR A 69 -16.94 0.13 -10.01
C THR A 69 -16.79 0.28 -11.53
N PRO A 70 -17.76 -0.26 -12.30
CA PRO A 70 -17.68 -0.29 -13.77
C PRO A 70 -17.70 1.09 -14.43
N ASP A 71 -18.15 2.11 -13.70
CA ASP A 71 -18.16 3.52 -14.11
C ASP A 71 -16.74 4.10 -14.25
N ARG A 72 -15.75 3.54 -13.54
CA ARG A 72 -14.34 3.91 -13.63
C ARG A 72 -13.56 3.15 -14.71
N GLY A 73 -14.07 2.00 -15.14
CA GLY A 73 -13.41 1.19 -16.14
C GLY A 73 -13.76 -0.30 -16.05
N PRO A 74 -13.39 -1.07 -17.09
CA PRO A 74 -13.57 -2.53 -17.06
C PRO A 74 -12.69 -3.14 -15.97
N ASN A 75 -13.28 -4.02 -15.16
CA ASN A 75 -12.62 -4.73 -14.06
C ASN A 75 -12.01 -3.82 -12.97
N THR A 76 -12.43 -2.56 -12.90
CA THR A 76 -12.07 -1.66 -11.80
C THR A 76 -12.88 -1.99 -10.55
N THR A 77 -12.24 -1.92 -9.39
CA THR A 77 -12.91 -2.08 -8.09
C THR A 77 -12.58 -0.92 -7.15
N HIS A 78 -13.54 -0.54 -6.32
CA HIS A 78 -13.28 0.28 -5.15
C HIS A 78 -12.97 -0.66 -3.99
N SER A 79 -11.76 -0.56 -3.46
CA SER A 79 -11.27 -1.39 -2.37
C SER A 79 -11.13 -0.57 -1.08
N GLN A 80 -11.41 -1.22 0.03
CA GLN A 80 -11.29 -0.69 1.39
C GLN A 80 -10.52 -1.68 2.25
N TRP A 81 -9.62 -1.17 3.09
CA TRP A 81 -8.80 -1.94 4.00
C TRP A 81 -9.02 -1.43 5.41
N ARG A 82 -9.68 -2.23 6.25
CA ARG A 82 -9.95 -1.89 7.65
C ARG A 82 -8.88 -2.46 8.54
N HIS A 83 -8.21 -1.60 9.31
CA HIS A 83 -7.04 -2.01 10.07
C HIS A 83 -7.47 -2.62 11.41
N TRP A 84 -6.68 -3.58 11.88
CA TRP A 84 -6.71 -4.04 13.28
C TRP A 84 -5.30 -4.13 13.88
N VAL A 85 -4.27 -3.91 13.05
CA VAL A 85 -2.86 -3.80 13.37
C VAL A 85 -2.35 -2.64 12.52
N ASP A 86 -1.73 -1.65 13.17
CA ASP A 86 -1.14 -0.49 12.51
C ASP A 86 0.07 -0.02 13.34
N SER A 87 1.23 0.16 12.70
CA SER A 87 2.45 0.61 13.39
C SER A 87 2.51 2.12 13.58
N ARG A 88 1.61 2.91 12.97
CA ARG A 88 1.61 4.38 13.00
C ARG A 88 0.51 4.97 13.87
N THR A 89 -0.50 4.19 14.25
CA THR A 89 -1.59 4.67 15.11
C THR A 89 -2.02 3.63 16.14
N LEU A 90 -2.48 4.11 17.29
CA LEU A 90 -3.16 3.29 18.30
C LEU A 90 -4.68 3.25 18.10
N ASP A 91 -5.22 4.16 17.29
CA ASP A 91 -6.65 4.25 16.97
C ASP A 91 -6.99 3.38 15.74
N VAL A 92 -6.73 2.08 15.86
CA VAL A 92 -6.92 1.12 14.75
C VAL A 92 -8.39 0.95 14.35
N GLU A 93 -9.33 1.21 15.26
CA GLU A 93 -10.77 1.06 14.98
C GLU A 93 -11.28 2.07 13.94
N ASN A 94 -10.62 3.23 13.83
CA ASN A 94 -10.95 4.28 12.87
C ASN A 94 -9.97 4.35 11.69
N ALA A 95 -8.96 3.47 11.65
CA ALA A 95 -8.00 3.41 10.56
C ALA A 95 -8.58 2.56 9.41
N THR A 96 -8.90 3.22 8.30
CA THR A 96 -9.36 2.58 7.07
C THR A 96 -8.78 3.32 5.86
N ASP A 97 -8.09 2.56 5.02
CA ASP A 97 -7.61 3.04 3.72
C ASP A 97 -8.63 2.69 2.63
N GLU A 98 -8.70 3.51 1.58
CA GLU A 98 -9.55 3.25 0.41
C GLU A 98 -8.89 3.70 -0.90
N GLY A 99 -9.15 2.96 -1.97
CA GLY A 99 -8.53 3.19 -3.28
C GLY A 99 -9.26 2.48 -4.42
N PHE A 100 -9.08 3.00 -5.63
CA PHE A 100 -9.58 2.40 -6.87
C PHE A 100 -8.50 1.53 -7.50
N MET A 101 -8.80 0.26 -7.70
CA MET A 101 -7.89 -0.72 -8.29
C MET A 101 -8.27 -0.94 -9.75
N SER A 102 -7.39 -0.55 -10.68
CA SER A 102 -7.57 -0.69 -12.13
C SER A 102 -6.47 -1.57 -12.73
N PRO A 103 -6.77 -2.67 -13.44
CA PRO A 103 -5.74 -3.52 -14.02
C PRO A 103 -5.03 -2.82 -15.19
N LEU A 104 -3.70 -2.83 -15.20
CA LEU A 104 -2.86 -2.28 -16.28
C LEU A 104 -2.42 -3.34 -17.31
N GLY A 105 -2.67 -4.61 -17.02
CA GLY A 105 -2.19 -5.75 -17.82
C GLY A 105 -0.85 -6.28 -17.32
N GLY A 106 -0.47 -7.48 -17.78
CA GLY A 106 0.77 -8.13 -17.34
C GLY A 106 0.79 -8.54 -15.86
N GLY A 107 -0.38 -8.65 -15.22
CA GLY A 107 -0.51 -8.91 -13.78
C GLY A 107 -0.55 -7.65 -12.92
N ARG A 108 -0.22 -6.47 -13.49
CA ARG A 108 -0.13 -5.21 -12.76
C ARG A 108 -1.48 -4.56 -12.52
N THR A 109 -1.56 -3.82 -11.41
CA THR A 109 -2.71 -3.05 -10.99
C THR A 109 -2.26 -1.64 -10.61
N LEU A 110 -2.97 -0.63 -11.10
CA LEU A 110 -2.86 0.74 -10.62
C LEU A 110 -3.86 0.92 -9.49
N GLU A 111 -3.37 1.33 -8.34
CA GLU A 111 -4.19 1.84 -7.25
C GLU A 111 -4.18 3.37 -7.28
N GLU A 112 -5.36 3.97 -7.23
CA GLU A 112 -5.52 5.43 -7.17
C GLU A 112 -6.36 5.78 -5.94
N GLY A 113 -5.90 6.75 -5.15
CA GLY A 113 -6.59 7.15 -3.93
C GLY A 113 -6.24 8.56 -3.50
N ARG A 114 -6.70 8.93 -2.31
CA ARG A 114 -6.40 10.22 -1.70
C ARG A 114 -6.21 10.03 -0.21
N MET A 115 -5.07 10.49 0.30
CA MET A 115 -4.76 10.47 1.72
C MET A 115 -3.72 11.54 2.06
N ALA A 116 -3.47 11.76 3.35
CA ALA A 116 -2.42 12.66 3.81
C ALA A 116 -1.04 12.19 3.32
N ASN A 117 -0.36 13.03 2.53
CA ASN A 117 1.02 12.78 2.14
C ASN A 117 1.91 12.80 3.41
N PRO A 118 2.72 11.76 3.68
CA PRO A 118 3.48 11.63 4.92
C PRO A 118 4.55 12.72 5.11
N GLU A 119 5.04 13.34 4.03
CA GLU A 119 6.03 14.42 4.10
C GLU A 119 5.40 15.76 4.44
N THR A 120 4.18 16.02 3.98
CA THR A 120 3.53 17.34 4.09
C THR A 120 2.37 17.38 5.08
N GLY A 121 1.78 16.23 5.40
CA GLY A 121 0.55 16.09 6.18
C GLY A 121 -0.71 16.57 5.43
N VAL A 122 -0.63 16.83 4.12
CA VAL A 122 -1.73 17.38 3.32
C VAL A 122 -2.40 16.29 2.50
N GLU A 123 -3.74 16.28 2.50
CA GLU A 123 -4.58 15.40 1.66
C GLU A 123 -4.27 15.57 0.17
N THR A 124 -3.60 14.56 -0.38
CA THR A 124 -3.03 14.56 -1.74
C THR A 124 -3.47 13.32 -2.48
N ASP A 125 -3.76 13.46 -3.77
CA ASP A 125 -4.08 12.31 -4.63
C ASP A 125 -2.79 11.52 -4.88
N TYR A 126 -2.87 10.19 -4.80
CA TYR A 126 -1.74 9.30 -5.01
C TYR A 126 -2.04 8.25 -6.06
N GLU A 127 -0.96 7.70 -6.62
CA GLU A 127 -1.01 6.50 -7.45
C GLU A 127 0.04 5.50 -6.97
N GLU A 128 -0.35 4.24 -6.83
CA GLU A 128 0.57 3.12 -6.60
C GLU A 128 0.48 2.13 -7.76
N ASP A 129 1.65 1.68 -8.24
CA ASP A 129 1.74 0.60 -9.22
C ASP A 129 2.14 -0.69 -8.51
N GLN A 130 1.33 -1.72 -8.64
CA GLN A 130 1.42 -2.99 -7.92
C GLN A 130 1.53 -4.16 -8.90
N LEU A 131 2.51 -5.04 -8.70
CA LEU A 131 2.72 -6.30 -9.45
C LEU A 131 2.14 -7.50 -8.70
#